data_AF-A0A7S2TX84-F1
#
_entry.id   AF-A0A7S2TX84-F1
#
_cell.length_a   1.000
_cell.length_b   1.000
_cell.length_c   1.000
_cell.angle_alpha   90.00
_cell.angle_beta   90.00
_cell.angle_gamma   90.00
#
_symmetry.space_group_name_H-M   'P 1'
#
loop_
_entity.id
_entity.type
_entity.pdbx_description
1 polymer ?
#
loop_
_entity_poly.entity_id
_entity_poly.type
_entity_poly.pdbx_seq_one_letter_code
_entity_poly.pdbx_strand_id
1 'polypeptide(L)'
;RTSMGACHSDQPQPCAQPRPHPGIDRTRSIKFSTDDNVITAIVRGERLDSAASVEWTKSPHQLGNGVSKCEISGPGREGSREMMEYSIAHLQFSKLCRTGTPPKIKSITVYNNPKLLKRFEKKTSEFSRDGISTKRVWVFHGTQERLVETIMMQGFKVGGIETKIINGSAFGYGIYTATTPHYPLQYNRKTLILSEALEGVRGQASSGKNITPVSSNSWVPTNRPDWIIFQSGSQLLPRYVVKLVSP
;
A
#
# COMPACT_ATOMS: atom_id res chain seq x y z
N ARG A 1 68.96 -41.58 5.29
CA ARG A 1 67.96 -41.55 6.39
C ARG A 1 66.60 -41.33 5.77
N THR A 2 65.78 -42.36 5.86
CA THR A 2 64.38 -42.49 5.45
C THR A 2 63.48 -41.50 6.16
N SER A 3 62.49 -40.94 5.47
CA SER A 3 61.14 -40.73 5.98
C SER A 3 60.20 -40.28 4.85
N MET A 4 59.30 -41.18 4.46
CA MET A 4 58.13 -40.88 3.63
C MET A 4 57.01 -40.42 4.56
N GLY A 5 56.48 -39.20 4.34
CA GLY A 5 55.30 -38.68 5.02
C GLY A 5 54.04 -39.01 4.21
N ALA A 6 53.19 -39.87 4.76
CA ALA A 6 51.90 -40.26 4.18
C ALA A 6 50.87 -39.13 4.30
N CYS A 7 50.14 -38.89 3.22
CA CYS A 7 48.92 -38.08 3.21
C CYS A 7 47.77 -38.89 3.85
N HIS A 8 47.10 -38.33 4.85
CA HIS A 8 45.82 -38.83 5.36
C HIS A 8 44.72 -37.87 4.91
N SER A 9 43.77 -38.41 4.17
CA SER A 9 42.54 -37.77 3.72
C SER A 9 41.45 -38.00 4.76
N ASP A 10 41.11 -36.95 5.51
CA ASP A 10 39.95 -36.95 6.40
C ASP A 10 38.67 -36.77 5.57
N GLN A 11 37.79 -37.78 5.59
CA GLN A 11 36.43 -37.64 5.09
C GLN A 11 35.51 -37.09 6.20
N PRO A 12 34.63 -36.12 5.89
CA PRO A 12 33.70 -35.59 6.88
C PRO A 12 32.55 -36.57 7.15
N GLN A 13 32.29 -36.82 8.44
CA GLN A 13 31.13 -37.57 8.91
C GLN A 13 29.81 -36.80 8.64
N PRO A 14 28.74 -37.47 8.19
CA PRO A 14 27.44 -36.83 7.98
C PRO A 14 26.73 -36.56 9.32
N CYS A 15 26.21 -35.33 9.43
CA CYS A 15 25.39 -34.87 10.56
C CYS A 15 24.10 -35.70 10.67
N ALA A 16 23.80 -36.16 11.89
CA ALA A 16 22.57 -36.86 12.24
C ALA A 16 21.34 -35.96 12.05
N GLN A 17 20.31 -36.51 11.40
CA GLN A 17 19.01 -35.88 11.22
C GLN A 17 18.20 -35.90 12.53
N PRO A 18 17.51 -34.82 12.90
CA PRO A 18 16.65 -34.80 14.08
C PRO A 18 15.37 -35.62 13.87
N ARG A 19 14.96 -36.35 14.92
CA ARG A 19 13.71 -37.13 14.94
C ARG A 19 12.49 -36.20 15.06
N PRO A 20 11.36 -36.50 14.40
CA PRO A 20 10.15 -35.69 14.50
C PRO A 20 9.48 -35.85 15.87
N HIS A 21 9.15 -34.73 16.50
CA HIS A 21 8.32 -34.68 17.70
C HIS A 21 6.83 -34.89 17.34
N PRO A 22 6.07 -35.63 18.15
CA PRO A 22 4.64 -35.78 17.96
C PRO A 22 3.87 -34.64 18.64
N GLY A 23 2.95 -34.03 17.88
CA GLY A 23 1.76 -33.38 18.43
C GLY A 23 1.90 -31.90 18.80
N ILE A 24 1.21 -31.05 18.04
CA ILE A 24 -0.03 -30.34 18.46
C ILE A 24 -0.48 -29.59 17.20
N ASP A 25 -1.41 -30.18 16.46
CA ASP A 25 -2.16 -29.47 15.43
C ASP A 25 -3.33 -28.75 16.10
N ARG A 26 -3.19 -27.44 16.23
CA ARG A 26 -4.32 -26.53 16.48
C ARG A 26 -4.29 -25.40 15.46
N THR A 27 -4.23 -25.75 14.19
CA THR A 27 -4.67 -24.82 13.14
C THR A 27 -6.20 -24.91 13.03
N ARG A 28 -6.91 -24.09 13.82
CA ARG A 28 -8.27 -23.68 13.43
C ARG A 28 -8.13 -22.84 12.16
N SER A 29 -8.10 -23.52 11.03
CA SER A 29 -8.30 -22.91 9.72
C SER A 29 -9.71 -22.34 9.71
N ILE A 30 -9.83 -21.03 9.87
CA ILE A 30 -11.06 -20.30 9.59
C ILE A 30 -11.28 -20.45 8.08
N LYS A 31 -12.14 -21.41 7.70
CA LYS A 31 -12.61 -21.55 6.33
C LYS A 31 -13.54 -20.37 6.06
N PHE A 32 -13.01 -19.32 5.42
CA PHE A 32 -13.83 -18.26 4.86
C PHE A 32 -14.57 -18.85 3.66
N SER A 33 -15.85 -19.17 3.83
CA SER A 33 -16.74 -19.54 2.73
C SER A 33 -17.44 -18.29 2.23
N THR A 34 -16.72 -17.47 1.48
CA THR A 34 -17.28 -16.41 0.66
C THR A 34 -16.76 -16.64 -0.74
N ASP A 35 -17.63 -16.59 -1.76
CA ASP A 35 -17.29 -16.79 -3.17
C ASP A 35 -15.86 -16.34 -3.51
N ASP A 36 -14.94 -17.30 -3.65
CA ASP A 36 -13.51 -17.04 -3.90
C ASP A 36 -13.29 -16.14 -5.13
N ASN A 37 -14.28 -16.12 -6.03
CA ASN A 37 -14.33 -15.25 -7.19
C ASN A 37 -14.40 -13.75 -6.83
N VAL A 38 -15.14 -13.38 -5.79
CA VAL A 38 -15.30 -11.98 -5.37
C VAL A 38 -14.01 -11.48 -4.72
N ILE A 39 -13.41 -12.25 -3.81
CA ILE A 39 -12.12 -11.88 -3.21
C ILE A 39 -11.01 -11.86 -4.25
N THR A 40 -11.02 -12.79 -5.21
CA THR A 40 -10.03 -12.81 -6.28
C THR A 40 -10.18 -11.62 -7.23
N ALA A 41 -11.40 -11.24 -7.62
CA ALA A 41 -11.68 -10.03 -8.41
C ALA A 41 -11.26 -8.75 -7.65
N ILE A 42 -11.55 -8.69 -6.35
CA ILE A 42 -11.11 -7.63 -5.43
C ILE A 42 -9.58 -7.52 -5.40
N VAL A 43 -8.87 -8.64 -5.29
CA VAL A 43 -7.40 -8.69 -5.24
C VAL A 43 -6.77 -8.31 -6.58
N ARG A 44 -7.47 -8.59 -7.70
CA ARG A 44 -7.07 -8.25 -9.07
C ARG A 44 -7.37 -6.80 -9.47
N GLY A 45 -8.09 -6.05 -8.65
CA GLY A 45 -8.46 -4.65 -8.94
C GLY A 45 -9.53 -4.54 -10.02
N GLU A 46 -10.34 -5.57 -10.21
CA GLU A 46 -11.53 -5.51 -11.06
C GLU A 46 -12.59 -4.62 -10.40
N ARG A 47 -13.31 -3.87 -11.22
CA ARG A 47 -14.15 -2.73 -10.81
C ARG A 47 -15.28 -3.18 -9.88
N LEU A 48 -15.26 -2.70 -8.63
CA LEU A 48 -16.23 -3.00 -7.57
C LEU A 48 -17.53 -2.19 -7.71
N ASP A 49 -18.13 -2.14 -8.90
CA ASP A 49 -19.41 -1.48 -9.07
C ASP A 49 -20.53 -2.22 -8.28
N SER A 50 -20.36 -3.52 -8.02
CA SER A 50 -21.29 -4.32 -7.20
C SER A 50 -21.25 -3.99 -5.71
N ALA A 51 -20.09 -3.59 -5.17
CA ALA A 51 -19.97 -3.32 -3.73
C ALA A 51 -20.83 -2.12 -3.30
N ALA A 52 -21.11 -1.18 -4.21
CA ALA A 52 -21.91 0.01 -3.92
C ALA A 52 -23.35 -0.31 -3.47
N SER A 53 -23.85 -1.51 -3.77
CA SER A 53 -25.18 -1.97 -3.36
C SER A 53 -25.25 -2.45 -1.90
N VAL A 54 -24.12 -2.74 -1.28
CA VAL A 54 -24.08 -3.25 0.09
C VAL A 54 -24.06 -2.08 1.07
N GLU A 55 -25.05 -2.05 1.95
CA GLU A 55 -25.21 -1.00 2.95
C GLU A 55 -24.17 -1.09 4.07
N TRP A 56 -23.84 0.07 4.63
CA TRP A 56 -23.05 0.15 5.85
C TRP A 56 -23.92 -0.21 7.05
N THR A 57 -23.40 -1.05 7.95
CA THR A 57 -24.08 -1.30 9.23
C THR A 57 -24.00 -0.09 10.17
N LYS A 58 -22.94 0.71 10.04
CA LYS A 58 -22.77 1.98 10.75
C LYS A 58 -22.85 3.14 9.78
N SER A 59 -23.70 4.11 10.06
CA SER A 59 -23.80 5.33 9.24
C SER A 59 -22.44 6.03 9.14
N PRO A 60 -21.90 6.24 7.92
CA PRO A 60 -20.67 6.99 7.74
C PRO A 60 -20.79 8.42 8.26
N HIS A 61 -19.75 8.90 8.92
CA HIS A 61 -19.66 10.28 9.39
C HIS A 61 -19.45 11.24 8.22
N GLN A 62 -20.34 12.21 8.07
CA GLN A 62 -20.30 13.19 6.99
C GLN A 62 -19.34 14.33 7.31
N LEU A 63 -18.46 14.66 6.38
CA LEU A 63 -17.46 15.75 6.49
C LEU A 63 -17.80 16.97 5.62
N GLY A 64 -18.96 16.95 4.95
CA GLY A 64 -19.40 17.99 4.01
C GLY A 64 -18.95 17.73 2.56
N ASN A 65 -19.55 18.45 1.61
CA ASN A 65 -19.28 18.32 0.16
C ASN A 65 -19.42 16.89 -0.40
N GLY A 66 -20.31 16.08 0.20
CA GLY A 66 -20.49 14.67 -0.16
C GLY A 66 -19.35 13.74 0.25
N VAL A 67 -18.42 14.22 1.08
CA VAL A 67 -17.35 13.40 1.65
C VAL A 67 -17.84 12.74 2.93
N SER A 68 -17.62 11.44 3.06
CA SER A 68 -17.92 10.70 4.29
C SER A 68 -16.77 9.79 4.70
N LYS A 69 -16.64 9.51 5.99
CA LYS A 69 -15.70 8.52 6.51
C LYS A 69 -16.36 7.51 7.44
N CYS A 70 -15.89 6.27 7.41
CA CYS A 70 -16.31 5.22 8.35
C CYS A 70 -15.08 4.56 8.98
N GLU A 71 -15.02 4.54 10.31
CA GLU A 71 -13.95 3.88 11.06
C GLU A 71 -14.34 2.45 11.40
N ILE A 72 -13.45 1.51 11.08
CA ILE A 72 -13.66 0.08 11.22
C ILE A 72 -12.52 -0.50 12.07
N SER A 73 -12.84 -0.97 13.27
CA SER A 73 -11.85 -1.51 14.22
C SER A 73 -11.53 -3.01 14.02
N GLY A 74 -12.18 -3.66 13.04
CA GLY A 74 -12.04 -5.10 12.76
C GLY A 74 -12.84 -5.49 11.52
N PRO A 75 -12.98 -6.79 11.20
CA PRO A 75 -13.61 -7.24 9.96
C PRO A 75 -15.12 -7.00 9.87
N GLY A 76 -15.78 -6.39 10.85
CA GLY A 76 -17.23 -6.12 10.78
C GLY A 76 -18.09 -7.39 10.79
N ARG A 77 -19.36 -7.25 10.38
CA ARG A 77 -20.32 -8.35 10.25
C ARG A 77 -20.15 -9.05 8.88
N GLU A 78 -20.33 -10.35 8.82
CA GLU A 78 -20.31 -11.08 7.54
C GLU A 78 -21.28 -10.47 6.51
N GLY A 79 -20.80 -10.30 5.28
CA GLY A 79 -21.55 -9.69 4.19
C GLY A 79 -21.73 -8.16 4.28
N SER A 80 -21.24 -7.50 5.33
CA SER A 80 -21.34 -6.03 5.46
C SER A 80 -20.33 -5.27 4.58
N ARG A 81 -20.64 -4.00 4.28
CA ARG A 81 -19.68 -3.10 3.61
C ARG A 81 -18.39 -2.96 4.40
N GLU A 82 -18.48 -2.91 5.74
CA GLU A 82 -17.33 -2.85 6.63
C GLU A 82 -16.39 -4.03 6.45
N MET A 83 -16.92 -5.25 6.32
CA MET A 83 -16.11 -6.44 6.11
C MET A 83 -15.35 -6.40 4.79
N MET A 84 -16.03 -6.01 3.72
CA MET A 84 -15.39 -5.90 2.40
C MET A 84 -14.27 -4.86 2.42
N GLU A 85 -14.55 -3.66 2.92
CA GLU A 85 -13.55 -2.58 2.98
C GLU A 85 -12.38 -2.93 3.89
N TYR A 86 -12.65 -3.50 5.06
CA TYR A 86 -11.61 -3.97 5.97
C TYR A 86 -10.74 -5.04 5.29
N SER A 87 -11.36 -6.02 4.63
CA SER A 87 -10.65 -7.10 3.95
C SER A 87 -9.78 -6.57 2.81
N ILE A 88 -10.28 -5.63 2.00
CA ILE A 88 -9.49 -4.99 0.94
C ILE A 88 -8.25 -4.33 1.54
N ALA A 89 -8.44 -3.41 2.48
CA ALA A 89 -7.34 -2.64 3.06
C ALA A 89 -6.37 -3.53 3.84
N HIS A 90 -6.87 -4.52 4.60
CA HIS A 90 -6.04 -5.48 5.33
C HIS A 90 -5.22 -6.36 4.39
N LEU A 91 -5.84 -6.95 3.36
CA LEU A 91 -5.12 -7.80 2.39
C LEU A 91 -4.04 -7.02 1.65
N GLN A 92 -4.34 -5.79 1.19
CA GLN A 92 -3.32 -4.94 0.56
C GLN A 92 -2.22 -4.58 1.54
N PHE A 93 -2.56 -4.23 2.79
CA PHE A 93 -1.56 -3.93 3.81
C PHE A 93 -0.63 -5.11 4.07
N SER A 94 -1.18 -6.30 4.35
CA SER A 94 -0.42 -7.52 4.59
C SER A 94 0.46 -7.90 3.40
N LYS A 95 -0.08 -7.82 2.17
CA LYS A 95 0.66 -8.14 0.94
C LYS A 95 1.86 -7.22 0.74
N LEU A 96 1.71 -5.93 1.03
CA LEU A 96 2.76 -4.93 0.82
C LEU A 96 3.81 -4.88 1.93
N CYS A 97 3.58 -5.53 3.08
CA CYS A 97 4.55 -5.59 4.17
C CYS A 97 5.85 -6.35 3.82
N ARG A 98 5.83 -7.25 2.82
CA ARG A 98 6.95 -8.03 2.21
C ARG A 98 7.92 -8.81 3.12
N THR A 99 8.19 -8.36 4.34
CA THR A 99 9.20 -8.89 5.26
C THR A 99 8.70 -8.84 6.69
N GLY A 100 8.89 -9.94 7.44
CA GLY A 100 8.59 -10.02 8.86
C GLY A 100 7.10 -10.08 9.20
N THR A 101 6.80 -9.99 10.49
CA THR A 101 5.43 -9.94 10.98
C THR A 101 4.89 -8.53 10.76
N PRO A 102 3.83 -8.33 9.96
CA PRO A 102 3.27 -7.02 9.71
C PRO A 102 2.78 -6.39 11.04
N PRO A 103 2.91 -5.08 11.24
CA PRO A 103 2.33 -4.41 12.39
C PRO A 103 0.83 -4.68 12.51
N LYS A 104 0.34 -4.87 13.74
CA LYS A 104 -1.09 -5.11 13.96
C LYS A 104 -1.88 -3.85 13.62
N ILE A 105 -2.88 -4.00 12.75
CA ILE A 105 -3.84 -2.94 12.44
C ILE A 105 -4.75 -2.75 13.68
N LYS A 106 -4.84 -1.51 14.16
CA LYS A 106 -5.80 -1.09 15.19
C LYS A 106 -7.16 -0.78 14.59
N SER A 107 -7.17 -0.06 13.47
CA SER A 107 -8.39 0.35 12.78
C SER A 107 -8.09 0.81 11.36
N ILE A 108 -9.11 0.78 10.52
CA ILE A 108 -9.09 1.26 9.14
C ILE A 108 -10.21 2.30 9.03
N THR A 109 -9.87 3.51 8.63
CA THR A 109 -10.87 4.52 8.27
C THR A 109 -11.00 4.57 6.76
N VAL A 110 -12.19 4.27 6.25
CA VAL A 110 -12.53 4.32 4.83
C VAL A 110 -13.07 5.72 4.53
N TYR A 111 -12.54 6.37 3.50
CA TYR A 111 -13.07 7.64 3.00
C TYR A 111 -13.78 7.41 1.67
N ASN A 112 -15.01 7.88 1.58
CA ASN A 112 -15.72 8.05 0.32
C ASN A 112 -15.64 9.53 -0.07
N ASN A 113 -14.94 9.81 -1.16
CA ASN A 113 -14.76 11.17 -1.67
C ASN A 113 -15.06 11.18 -3.19
N PRO A 114 -16.32 11.42 -3.59
CA PRO A 114 -16.73 11.35 -4.99
C PRO A 114 -15.96 12.32 -5.91
N LYS A 115 -15.54 13.48 -5.37
CA LYS A 115 -14.77 14.47 -6.12
C LYS A 115 -13.38 13.95 -6.47
N LEU A 116 -12.68 13.33 -5.51
CA LEU A 116 -11.36 12.74 -5.76
C LEU A 116 -11.45 11.53 -6.66
N LEU A 117 -12.47 10.68 -6.48
CA LEU A 117 -12.73 9.55 -7.37
C LEU A 117 -12.94 10.03 -8.81
N LYS A 118 -13.82 11.02 -9.04
CA LYS A 118 -14.05 11.59 -10.37
C LYS A 118 -12.78 12.16 -10.99
N ARG A 119 -11.93 12.82 -10.20
CA ARG A 119 -10.63 13.35 -10.66
C ARG A 119 -9.68 12.22 -11.07
N PHE A 120 -9.62 11.14 -10.28
CA PHE A 120 -8.80 9.96 -10.55
C PHE A 120 -9.27 9.21 -11.80
N GLU A 121 -10.57 8.99 -11.95
CA GLU A 121 -11.15 8.36 -13.14
C GLU A 121 -10.96 9.22 -14.39
N LYS A 122 -11.11 10.56 -14.29
CA LYS A 122 -10.76 11.47 -15.38
C LYS A 122 -9.30 11.30 -15.80
N LYS A 123 -8.38 11.21 -14.83
CA LYS A 123 -6.95 10.99 -15.13
C LYS A 123 -6.69 9.64 -15.78
N THR A 124 -7.43 8.60 -15.37
CA THR A 124 -7.41 7.28 -16.01
C THR A 124 -7.83 7.37 -17.48
N SER A 125 -8.93 8.07 -17.78
CA SER A 125 -9.38 8.29 -19.16
C SER A 125 -8.40 9.11 -19.99
N GLU A 126 -7.77 10.13 -19.40
CA GLU A 126 -6.70 10.89 -20.05
C GLU A 126 -5.53 9.98 -20.44
N PHE A 127 -4.99 9.20 -19.49
CA PHE A 127 -3.91 8.25 -19.78
C PHE A 127 -4.29 7.25 -20.86
N SER A 128 -5.50 6.69 -20.79
CA SER A 128 -5.98 5.75 -21.80
C SER A 128 -6.04 6.36 -23.20
N ARG A 129 -6.54 7.59 -23.33
CA ARG A 129 -6.62 8.30 -24.61
C ARG A 129 -5.25 8.63 -25.17
N ASP A 130 -4.31 8.95 -24.29
CA ASP A 130 -2.95 9.35 -24.65
C ASP A 130 -2.01 8.14 -24.84
N GLY A 131 -2.53 6.89 -24.79
CA GLY A 131 -1.74 5.66 -24.95
C GLY A 131 -0.82 5.35 -23.76
N ILE A 132 -1.05 5.99 -22.62
CA ILE A 132 -0.28 5.82 -21.39
C ILE A 132 -0.90 4.68 -20.56
N SER A 133 -0.05 3.90 -19.90
CA SER A 133 -0.49 2.82 -19.01
C SER A 133 -1.43 3.32 -17.90
N THR A 134 -2.60 2.70 -17.80
CA THR A 134 -3.59 2.92 -16.74
C THR A 134 -3.47 1.93 -15.59
N LYS A 135 -2.34 1.20 -15.53
CA LYS A 135 -2.07 0.21 -14.48
C LYS A 135 -2.22 0.85 -13.09
N ARG A 136 -3.14 0.28 -12.31
CA ARG A 136 -3.38 0.67 -10.92
C ARG A 136 -2.43 -0.07 -9.99
N VAL A 137 -1.87 0.64 -9.02
CA VAL A 137 -1.01 0.09 -7.96
C VAL A 137 -1.45 0.63 -6.60
N TRP A 138 -1.28 -0.18 -5.56
CA TRP A 138 -1.48 0.25 -4.19
C TRP A 138 -0.18 0.80 -3.62
N VAL A 139 -0.25 1.99 -3.03
CA VAL A 139 0.90 2.67 -2.41
C VAL A 139 0.55 3.27 -1.07
N PHE A 140 1.53 3.32 -0.20
CA PHE A 140 1.47 3.98 1.10
C PHE A 140 2.05 5.38 1.04
N HIS A 141 1.44 6.27 1.82
CA HIS A 141 1.97 7.60 2.10
C HIS A 141 1.98 7.83 3.61
N GLY A 142 3.15 8.20 4.13
CA GLY A 142 3.33 8.59 5.54
C GLY A 142 3.28 10.11 5.65
N THR A 143 2.50 10.62 6.60
CA THR A 143 2.36 12.06 6.83
C THR A 143 2.02 12.37 8.28
N GLN A 144 2.14 13.63 8.67
CA GLN A 144 1.75 14.10 10.00
C GLN A 144 0.23 13.93 10.18
N GLU A 145 -0.20 13.50 11.37
CA GLU A 145 -1.62 13.21 11.66
C GLU A 145 -2.55 14.38 11.28
N ARG A 146 -2.15 15.62 11.59
CA ARG A 146 -2.92 16.83 11.27
C ARG A 146 -3.17 17.06 9.76
N LEU A 147 -2.37 16.45 8.88
CA LEU A 147 -2.49 16.58 7.43
C LEU A 147 -3.33 15.45 6.80
N VAL A 148 -3.59 14.36 7.54
CA VAL A 148 -4.28 13.18 7.02
C VAL A 148 -5.66 13.57 6.48
N GLU A 149 -6.51 14.18 7.31
CA GLU A 149 -7.87 14.53 6.88
C GLU A 149 -7.87 15.52 5.71
N THR A 150 -6.94 16.49 5.70
CA THR A 150 -6.78 17.42 4.57
C THR A 150 -6.48 16.68 3.27
N ILE A 151 -5.56 15.71 3.29
CA ILE A 151 -5.23 14.88 2.11
C ILE A 151 -6.43 14.01 1.71
N MET A 152 -7.15 13.39 2.66
CA MET A 152 -8.31 12.56 2.34
C MET A 152 -9.47 13.38 1.74
N MET A 153 -9.63 14.65 2.14
CA MET A 153 -10.69 15.53 1.66
C MET A 153 -10.33 16.25 0.36
N GLN A 154 -9.09 16.75 0.23
CA GLN A 154 -8.67 17.62 -0.87
C GLN A 154 -7.77 16.90 -1.90
N GLY A 155 -7.29 15.72 -1.55
CA GLY A 155 -6.31 14.95 -2.29
C GLY A 155 -4.88 15.41 -2.02
N PHE A 156 -3.93 14.71 -2.64
CA PHE A 156 -2.52 15.07 -2.56
C PHE A 156 -2.21 16.35 -3.35
N LYS A 157 -1.21 17.09 -2.88
CA LYS A 157 -0.64 18.28 -3.52
C LYS A 157 0.86 18.09 -3.70
N VAL A 158 1.41 18.60 -4.79
CA VAL A 158 2.85 18.52 -5.08
C VAL A 158 3.61 19.62 -4.32
N GLY A 159 4.56 19.21 -3.48
CA GLY A 159 5.44 20.16 -2.77
C GLY A 159 6.34 20.91 -3.74
N GLY A 160 6.49 22.22 -3.54
CA GLY A 160 7.23 23.13 -4.41
C GLY A 160 6.41 23.70 -5.57
N ILE A 161 5.23 23.12 -5.87
CA ILE A 161 4.34 23.57 -6.94
C ILE A 161 3.02 24.08 -6.35
N GLU A 162 2.30 23.22 -5.62
CA GLU A 162 0.97 23.52 -5.07
C GLU A 162 0.99 23.85 -3.59
N THR A 163 2.08 23.51 -2.90
CA THR A 163 2.28 23.77 -1.47
C THR A 163 3.76 23.97 -1.17
N LYS A 164 4.09 24.63 -0.06
CA LYS A 164 5.47 24.72 0.43
C LYS A 164 6.04 23.31 0.62
N ILE A 165 7.32 23.12 0.27
CA ILE A 165 8.04 21.87 0.52
C ILE A 165 8.19 21.70 2.03
N ILE A 166 7.52 20.70 2.59
CA ILE A 166 7.60 20.37 4.02
C ILE A 166 8.58 19.23 4.25
N ASN A 167 8.60 18.24 3.36
CA ASN A 167 9.50 17.10 3.40
C ASN A 167 10.21 16.95 2.05
N GLY A 168 11.49 16.57 2.10
CA GLY A 168 12.50 16.65 1.04
C GLY A 168 12.05 16.52 -0.42
N SER A 169 12.74 17.25 -1.31
CA SER A 169 12.64 17.16 -2.77
C SER A 169 13.86 16.43 -3.37
N ALA A 170 14.46 15.50 -2.62
CA ALA A 170 15.75 14.88 -2.94
C ALA A 170 15.77 14.13 -4.29
N PHE A 171 14.58 13.82 -4.81
CA PHE A 171 14.35 13.12 -6.07
C PHE A 171 13.38 13.91 -6.96
N GLY A 172 13.33 15.24 -6.83
CA GLY A 172 12.44 16.12 -7.60
C GLY A 172 11.12 16.47 -6.90
N TYR A 173 10.30 17.28 -7.58
CA TYR A 173 8.99 17.70 -7.06
C TYR A 173 7.93 16.68 -7.43
N GLY A 174 7.33 16.06 -6.42
CA GLY A 174 6.25 15.09 -6.60
C GLY A 174 5.65 14.64 -5.27
N ILE A 175 4.76 13.66 -5.35
CA ILE A 175 4.11 13.05 -4.19
C ILE A 175 4.82 11.74 -3.90
N TYR A 176 5.54 11.72 -2.78
CA TYR A 176 6.36 10.60 -2.35
C TYR A 176 5.50 9.51 -1.73
N THR A 177 5.55 8.31 -2.30
CA THR A 177 4.85 7.13 -1.79
C THR A 177 5.76 5.91 -1.81
N ALA A 178 5.32 4.80 -1.22
CA ALA A 178 6.05 3.54 -1.27
C ALA A 178 5.12 2.34 -1.43
N THR A 179 5.61 1.30 -2.09
CA THR A 179 4.96 -0.01 -2.24
C THR A 179 5.18 -0.91 -1.02
N THR A 180 5.88 -0.43 0.01
CA THR A 180 6.01 -1.07 1.32
C THR A 180 5.78 -0.03 2.41
N PRO A 181 5.33 -0.42 3.62
CA PRO A 181 5.07 0.54 4.68
C PRO A 181 6.34 0.99 5.41
N HIS A 182 7.50 0.36 5.16
CA HIS A 182 8.73 0.58 5.93
C HIS A 182 9.15 2.05 6.01
N TYR A 183 9.25 2.74 4.87
CA TYR A 183 9.61 4.16 4.84
C TYR A 183 8.48 5.10 5.26
N PRO A 184 7.22 4.94 4.78
CA PRO A 184 6.09 5.71 5.27
C PRO A 184 5.96 5.73 6.81
N LEU A 185 6.25 4.60 7.47
CA LEU A 185 6.19 4.51 8.94
C LEU A 185 7.27 5.32 9.66
N GLN A 186 8.36 5.69 8.98
CA GLN A 186 9.37 6.59 9.55
C GLN A 186 8.83 8.02 9.71
N TYR A 187 7.90 8.44 8.83
CA TYR A 187 7.23 9.74 8.93
C TYR A 187 6.12 9.75 9.97
N ASN A 188 5.38 8.65 10.08
CA ASN A 188 4.36 8.46 11.10
C ASN A 188 4.26 6.99 11.48
N ARG A 189 4.70 6.68 12.70
CA ARG A 189 4.79 5.30 13.21
C ARG A 189 3.43 4.62 13.42
N LYS A 190 2.33 5.38 13.44
CA LYS A 190 1.00 4.89 13.82
C LYS A 190 -0.03 5.00 12.71
N THR A 191 0.14 5.91 11.76
CA THR A 191 -0.88 6.22 10.76
C THR A 191 -0.29 6.25 9.37
N LEU A 192 -0.90 5.52 8.44
CA LEU A 192 -0.57 5.50 7.02
C LEU A 192 -1.81 5.83 6.18
N ILE A 193 -1.60 6.51 5.06
CA ILE A 193 -2.61 6.61 4.00
C ILE A 193 -2.31 5.50 2.98
N LEU A 194 -3.30 4.69 2.65
CA LEU A 194 -3.24 3.69 1.57
C LEU A 194 -4.09 4.20 0.40
N SER A 195 -3.44 4.32 -0.76
CA SER A 195 -4.02 4.93 -1.96
C SER A 195 -3.92 3.99 -3.15
N GLU A 196 -4.92 4.05 -4.04
CA GLU A 196 -4.77 3.57 -5.41
C GLU A 196 -4.02 4.63 -6.21
N ALA A 197 -3.14 4.21 -7.11
CA ALA A 197 -2.37 5.13 -7.94
C ALA A 197 -2.23 4.64 -9.38
N LEU A 198 -2.18 5.59 -10.33
CA LEU A 198 -1.92 5.36 -11.75
C LEU A 198 -0.42 5.52 -12.03
N GLU A 199 0.25 4.41 -12.33
CA GLU A 199 1.70 4.38 -12.54
C GLU A 199 2.12 5.26 -13.73
N GLY A 200 1.35 5.23 -14.82
CA GLY A 200 1.66 5.94 -16.05
C GLY A 200 3.00 5.48 -16.66
N VAL A 201 3.70 6.40 -17.32
CA VAL A 201 5.08 6.17 -17.77
C VAL A 201 6.02 6.31 -16.58
N ARG A 202 6.69 5.20 -16.20
CA ARG A 202 7.67 5.17 -15.12
C ARG A 202 9.05 5.58 -15.63
N GLY A 203 9.59 6.66 -15.07
CA GLY A 203 10.99 7.07 -15.20
C GLY A 203 11.87 6.54 -14.07
N GLN A 204 13.17 6.81 -14.16
CA GLN A 204 14.13 6.66 -13.07
C GLN A 204 14.65 8.02 -12.62
N ALA A 205 14.91 8.16 -11.32
CA ALA A 205 15.53 9.35 -10.76
C ALA A 205 16.79 9.01 -9.98
N SER A 206 17.84 9.80 -10.17
CA SER A 206 19.06 9.76 -9.36
C SER A 206 19.00 10.84 -8.28
N SER A 207 19.53 10.53 -7.09
CA SER A 207 19.62 11.50 -5.99
C SER A 207 20.38 12.77 -6.42
N GLY A 208 19.95 13.93 -5.92
CA GLY A 208 20.72 15.18 -6.03
C GLY A 208 20.58 15.94 -7.34
N LYS A 209 19.75 15.46 -8.28
CA LYS A 209 19.32 16.24 -9.44
C LYS A 209 17.83 16.54 -9.29
N ASN A 210 17.45 17.82 -9.20
CA ASN A 210 16.06 18.29 -9.25
C ASN A 210 15.47 18.11 -10.66
N ILE A 211 15.55 16.91 -11.21
CA ILE A 211 15.06 16.61 -12.55
C ILE A 211 13.84 15.71 -12.36
N THR A 212 12.68 16.34 -12.37
CA THR A 212 11.45 15.62 -12.72
C THR A 212 11.64 15.14 -14.16
N PRO A 213 11.66 13.83 -14.45
CA PRO A 213 11.87 13.38 -15.82
C PRO A 213 10.70 13.87 -16.68
N VAL A 214 11.01 14.71 -17.68
CA VAL A 214 10.03 15.52 -18.43
C VAL A 214 8.97 14.65 -19.14
N SER A 215 9.29 13.41 -19.46
CA SER A 215 8.42 12.45 -20.15
C SER A 215 7.79 11.39 -19.24
N SER A 216 7.95 11.49 -17.92
CA SER A 216 7.43 10.49 -16.97
C SER A 216 6.27 11.03 -16.14
N ASN A 217 5.34 10.15 -15.78
CA ASN A 217 4.24 10.46 -14.85
C ASN A 217 4.54 9.99 -13.42
N SER A 218 5.47 9.06 -13.29
CA SER A 218 6.02 8.63 -12.00
C SER A 218 7.49 8.28 -12.15
N TRP A 219 8.24 8.26 -11.04
CA TRP A 219 9.61 7.81 -11.06
C TRP A 219 9.99 7.05 -9.79
N VAL A 220 10.96 6.16 -9.96
CA VAL A 220 11.52 5.34 -8.89
C VAL A 220 12.98 5.76 -8.67
N PRO A 221 13.36 6.15 -7.45
CA PRO A 221 14.76 6.40 -7.13
C PRO A 221 15.60 5.12 -7.23
N THR A 222 16.77 5.20 -7.87
CA THR A 222 17.64 4.02 -8.08
C THR A 222 18.04 3.30 -6.79
N ASN A 223 18.20 4.06 -5.69
CA ASN A 223 18.59 3.53 -4.38
C ASN A 223 17.39 3.24 -3.46
N ARG A 224 16.15 3.42 -3.92
CA ARG A 224 14.90 3.19 -3.17
C ARG A 224 13.84 2.58 -4.10
N PRO A 225 13.99 1.30 -4.49
CA PRO A 225 13.13 0.67 -5.50
C PRO A 225 11.68 0.47 -5.03
N ASP A 226 11.43 0.57 -3.72
CA ASP A 226 10.09 0.52 -3.17
C ASP A 226 9.36 1.87 -3.23
N TRP A 227 10.08 2.97 -3.45
CA TRP A 227 9.49 4.30 -3.58
C TRP A 227 8.91 4.50 -4.97
N ILE A 228 7.76 5.19 -5.03
CA ILE A 228 7.21 5.70 -6.27
C ILE A 228 6.80 7.14 -6.02
N ILE A 229 7.35 8.06 -6.82
CA ILE A 229 7.04 9.47 -6.72
C ILE A 229 6.15 9.82 -7.91
N PHE A 230 4.97 10.35 -7.63
CA PHE A 230 3.97 10.70 -8.65
C PHE A 230 4.02 12.19 -8.97
N GLN A 231 3.84 12.50 -10.25
CA GLN A 231 3.92 13.87 -10.74
C GLN A 231 2.71 14.73 -10.32
N SER A 232 1.54 14.13 -10.13
CA SER A 232 0.30 14.87 -9.84
C SER A 232 -0.60 14.16 -8.85
N GLY A 233 -1.30 14.95 -8.01
CA GLY A 233 -2.31 14.45 -7.08
C GLY A 233 -3.57 13.87 -7.75
N SER A 234 -3.76 14.05 -9.07
CA SER A 234 -4.83 13.37 -9.81
C SER A 234 -4.50 11.92 -10.15
N GLN A 235 -3.22 11.52 -10.05
CA GLN A 235 -2.79 10.13 -10.23
C GLN A 235 -3.02 9.27 -9.00
N LEU A 236 -3.46 9.85 -7.86
CA LEU A 236 -3.68 9.10 -6.63
C LEU A 236 -5.10 9.31 -6.12
N LEU A 237 -5.68 8.22 -5.64
CA LEU A 237 -6.94 8.19 -4.90
C LEU A 237 -6.67 7.74 -3.46
N PRO A 238 -6.54 8.69 -2.51
CA PRO A 238 -6.46 8.32 -1.10
C PRO A 238 -7.80 7.73 -0.66
N ARG A 239 -7.79 6.47 -0.23
CA ARG A 239 -9.02 5.73 0.10
C ARG A 239 -9.08 5.28 1.55
N TYR A 240 -7.95 4.86 2.12
CA TYR A 240 -7.90 4.37 3.49
C TYR A 240 -6.88 5.11 4.34
N VAL A 241 -7.23 5.28 5.60
CA VAL A 241 -6.28 5.58 6.67
C VAL A 241 -6.13 4.34 7.53
N VAL A 242 -4.93 3.75 7.54
CA VAL A 242 -4.61 2.57 8.34
C VAL A 242 -3.92 3.04 9.61
N LYS A 243 -4.55 2.79 10.76
CA LYS A 243 -3.97 3.05 12.08
C LYS A 243 -3.45 1.76 12.67
N LEU A 244 -2.22 1.78 13.17
CA LEU A 244 -1.53 0.64 13.76
C LEU A 244 -1.59 0.68 15.29
N VAL A 245 -1.50 -0.49 15.90
CA VAL A 245 -1.23 -0.60 17.33
C VAL A 245 0.20 -0.10 17.57
N SER A 246 0.39 0.77 18.57
CA SER A 246 1.74 1.16 18.97
C SER A 246 2.55 -0.09 19.34
N PRO A 247 3.80 -0.22 18.84
CA PRO A 247 4.69 -1.25 19.33
C PRO A 247 4.93 -1.10 20.84
#